data_AF-A0A952CS46-F1
#
_entry.id   AF-A0A952CS46-F1
#
_cell.length_a   1.000
_cell.length_b   1.000
_cell.length_c   1.000
_cell.angle_alpha   90.00
_cell.angle_beta   90.00
_cell.angle_gamma   90.00
#
_symmetry.space_group_name_H-M   'P 1'
#
loop_
_entity.id
_entity.type
_entity.pdbx_description
1 polymer ?
#
loop_
_entity_poly.entity_id
_entity_poly.type
_entity_poly.pdbx_seq_one_letter_code
_entity_poly.pdbx_strand_id
1 'polypeptide(L)'
;MTFEIPLAEQKIKPHQVTALHLMIGFALLAAGAFIIFVFSEMALIPFTWAQLPKESAGNMHSILWPEYIMMGAGLMILFISLLKNNWLLKPGNNKIIRAVELALCAVIAGYSLYTNAMVLAGMFGILSIAIIYSFYAENTRGQQPAVVINENGINLPMNVRRRHINWAETEKVLLRHGTLTINCLDNRLYQWITTQNNVDTTTFEAFCIAHIEAAQKDRKKYDW
;
A
#
# COMPACT_ATOMS: atom_id res chain seq x y z
N MET A 1 -14.08 27.71 -16.88
CA MET A 1 -13.44 27.75 -15.54
C MET A 1 -13.32 26.33 -15.01
N THR A 2 -12.21 25.96 -14.37
CA THR A 2 -11.98 24.61 -13.85
C THR A 2 -11.51 24.69 -12.40
N PHE A 3 -12.19 23.95 -11.51
CA PHE A 3 -11.82 23.81 -10.11
C PHE A 3 -11.32 22.39 -9.86
N GLU A 4 -10.11 22.25 -9.33
CA GLU A 4 -9.57 20.97 -8.88
C GLU A 4 -9.61 20.95 -7.35
N ILE A 5 -10.48 20.12 -6.80
CA ILE A 5 -10.64 19.99 -5.35
C ILE A 5 -9.88 18.74 -4.88
N PRO A 6 -8.68 18.89 -4.29
CA PRO A 6 -7.89 17.76 -3.84
C PRO A 6 -8.55 17.09 -2.63
N LEU A 7 -8.63 15.76 -2.66
CA LEU A 7 -9.25 14.97 -1.60
C LEU A 7 -8.19 14.54 -0.57
N ALA A 8 -8.60 14.48 0.69
CA ALA A 8 -7.78 14.02 1.82
C ALA A 8 -7.64 12.50 1.91
N GLU A 9 -8.44 11.74 1.15
CA GLU A 9 -8.37 10.29 1.14
C GLU A 9 -7.03 9.80 0.55
N GLN A 10 -6.23 9.18 1.41
CA GLN A 10 -5.01 8.51 0.99
C GLN A 10 -5.35 7.20 0.29
N LYS A 11 -4.87 7.03 -0.95
CA LYS A 11 -5.01 5.79 -1.74
C LYS A 11 -4.46 4.55 -1.00
N ILE A 12 -3.46 4.73 -0.14
CA ILE A 12 -2.84 3.68 0.67
C ILE A 12 -2.83 4.16 2.11
N LYS A 13 -3.47 3.41 3.00
CA LYS A 13 -3.55 3.78 4.42
C LYS A 13 -2.21 3.49 5.10
N PRO A 14 -1.74 4.33 6.04
CA PRO A 14 -0.44 4.14 6.71
C PRO A 14 -0.28 2.75 7.35
N HIS A 15 -1.34 2.18 7.93
CA HIS A 15 -1.28 0.85 8.52
C HIS A 15 -1.03 -0.27 7.50
N GLN A 16 -1.40 -0.08 6.23
CA GLN A 16 -1.10 -1.06 5.17
C GLN A 16 0.40 -1.09 4.87
N VAL A 17 1.07 0.07 4.96
CA VAL A 17 2.53 0.17 4.81
C VAL A 17 3.21 -0.57 5.96
N THR A 18 2.86 -0.25 7.20
CA THR A 18 3.43 -0.90 8.39
C THR A 18 3.17 -2.41 8.40
N ALA A 19 1.96 -2.84 8.00
CA ALA A 19 1.60 -4.27 7.94
C ALA A 19 2.50 -5.05 6.97
N LEU A 20 2.88 -4.47 5.83
CA LEU A 20 3.77 -5.12 4.87
C LEU A 20 5.17 -5.35 5.49
N HIS A 21 5.74 -4.34 6.16
CA HIS A 21 7.03 -4.46 6.84
C HIS A 21 6.99 -5.51 7.97
N LEU A 22 5.91 -5.52 8.76
CA LEU A 22 5.70 -6.53 9.79
C LEU A 22 5.63 -7.94 9.20
N MET A 23 4.89 -8.12 8.09
CA MET A 23 4.78 -9.40 7.40
C MET A 23 6.14 -9.92 6.91
N ILE A 24 6.98 -9.04 6.34
CA ILE A 24 8.34 -9.38 5.90
C ILE A 24 9.20 -9.74 7.11
N GLY A 25 9.16 -8.94 8.17
CA GLY A 25 9.91 -9.20 9.40
C GLY A 25 9.56 -10.55 10.04
N PHE A 26 8.26 -10.88 10.13
CA PHE A 26 7.80 -12.18 10.62
C PHE A 26 8.19 -13.33 9.68
N ALA A 27 8.10 -13.15 8.37
CA ALA A 27 8.50 -14.18 7.41
C ALA A 27 9.99 -14.52 7.51
N LEU A 28 10.86 -13.52 7.62
CA LEU A 28 12.31 -13.70 7.82
C LEU A 28 12.59 -14.41 9.16
N LEU A 29 11.94 -13.96 10.24
CA LEU A 29 12.09 -14.55 11.56
C LEU A 29 11.67 -16.03 11.57
N ALA A 30 10.47 -16.32 11.05
CA ALA A 30 9.92 -17.67 11.02
C ALA A 30 10.74 -18.60 10.12
N ALA A 31 11.18 -18.13 8.95
CA ALA A 31 12.06 -18.90 8.07
C ALA A 31 13.40 -19.24 8.74
N GLY A 32 14.04 -18.26 9.39
CA GLY A 32 15.31 -18.48 10.09
C GLY A 32 15.18 -19.45 11.24
N ALA A 33 14.19 -19.25 12.10
CA ALA A 33 13.91 -20.13 13.22
C ALA A 33 13.59 -21.57 12.75
N PHE A 34 12.81 -21.71 11.68
CA PHE A 34 12.45 -23.02 11.14
C PHE A 34 13.65 -23.78 10.58
N ILE A 35 14.53 -23.14 9.80
CA ILE A 35 15.72 -23.82 9.25
C ILE A 35 16.67 -24.23 10.37
N ILE A 36 16.91 -23.34 11.35
CA ILE A 36 17.73 -23.66 12.53
C ILE A 36 17.15 -24.88 13.26
N PHE A 37 15.83 -24.89 13.49
CA PHE A 37 15.14 -26.00 14.15
C PHE A 37 15.28 -27.32 13.36
N VAL A 38 15.00 -27.31 12.06
CA VAL A 38 15.14 -28.51 11.22
C VAL A 38 16.58 -29.03 11.26
N PHE A 39 17.56 -28.15 11.18
CA PHE A 39 18.97 -28.55 11.22
C PHE A 39 19.38 -29.10 12.59
N SER A 40 18.91 -28.50 13.69
CA SER A 40 19.18 -29.00 15.05
C SER A 40 18.52 -30.35 15.31
N GLU A 41 17.30 -30.58 14.82
CA GLU A 41 16.63 -31.87 14.97
C GLU A 41 17.25 -32.95 14.09
N MET A 42 17.62 -32.61 12.84
CA MET A 42 18.38 -33.52 11.99
C MET A 42 19.75 -33.87 12.62
N ALA A 43 20.35 -32.94 13.38
CA ALA A 43 21.57 -33.18 14.16
C ALA A 43 21.41 -34.24 15.26
N LEU A 44 20.19 -34.49 15.73
CA LEU A 44 19.92 -35.45 16.80
C LEU A 44 19.62 -36.86 16.30
N ILE A 45 19.43 -37.08 14.98
CA ILE A 45 19.15 -38.41 14.42
C ILE A 45 20.47 -39.19 14.28
N PRO A 46 20.78 -40.17 15.16
CA PRO A 46 22.10 -40.81 15.24
C PRO A 46 22.52 -41.59 13.98
N PHE A 47 21.56 -41.92 13.12
CA PHE A 47 21.79 -42.69 11.89
C PHE A 47 22.56 -41.91 10.80
N THR A 48 22.41 -40.58 10.74
CA THR A 48 23.05 -39.74 9.71
C THR A 48 24.47 -39.29 10.07
N TRP A 49 24.82 -39.23 11.36
CA TRP A 49 26.11 -38.69 11.82
C TRP A 49 27.21 -39.72 12.00
N ALA A 50 26.85 -41.01 12.11
CA ALA A 50 27.83 -42.09 12.20
C ALA A 50 28.69 -42.25 10.92
N GLN A 51 28.27 -41.64 9.80
CA GLN A 51 28.98 -41.69 8.52
C GLN A 51 29.66 -40.36 8.12
N LEU A 52 29.44 -39.28 8.86
CA LEU A 52 30.07 -37.99 8.57
C LEU A 52 31.46 -37.92 9.24
N PRO A 53 32.51 -37.51 8.51
CA PRO A 53 33.85 -37.34 9.09
C PRO A 53 33.81 -36.42 10.32
N LYS A 54 34.51 -36.79 11.40
CA LYS A 54 34.59 -35.97 12.63
C LYS A 54 35.08 -34.53 12.38
N GLU A 55 35.82 -34.30 11.29
CA GLU A 55 36.29 -32.98 10.88
C GLU A 55 35.15 -32.07 10.35
N SER A 56 34.02 -32.65 9.92
CA SER A 56 32.85 -31.91 9.43
C SER A 56 32.00 -31.30 10.56
N ALA A 57 32.05 -31.87 11.77
CA ALA A 57 31.24 -31.43 12.90
C ALA A 57 31.69 -30.08 13.46
N GLY A 58 33.00 -29.79 13.45
CA GLY A 58 33.55 -28.50 13.91
C GLY A 58 33.16 -27.31 13.03
N ASN A 59 32.85 -27.55 11.75
CA ASN A 59 32.47 -26.52 10.79
C ASN A 59 30.95 -26.31 10.69
N MET A 60 30.11 -27.06 11.41
CA MET A 60 28.64 -26.91 11.33
C MET A 60 28.15 -25.52 11.73
N HIS A 61 28.79 -24.87 12.72
CA HIS A 61 28.44 -23.50 13.09
C HIS A 61 28.73 -22.49 11.98
N SER A 62 29.74 -22.75 11.14
CA SER A 62 30.07 -21.92 9.98
C SER A 62 29.15 -22.13 8.79
N ILE A 63 28.23 -23.10 8.86
CA ILE A 63 27.21 -23.34 7.83
C ILE A 63 25.91 -22.61 8.18
N LEU A 64 25.61 -22.41 9.48
CA LEU A 64 24.34 -21.84 9.97
C LEU A 64 24.29 -20.31 10.10
N TRP A 65 25.40 -19.61 9.78
CA TRP A 65 25.44 -18.16 9.91
C TRP A 65 24.42 -17.41 9.02
N PRO A 66 24.05 -17.87 7.80
CA PRO A 66 23.04 -17.18 6.99
C PRO A 66 21.67 -17.17 7.65
N GLU A 67 21.29 -18.24 8.35
CA GLU A 67 20.01 -18.36 9.05
C GLU A 67 19.92 -17.41 10.25
N TYR A 68 21.00 -17.27 11.02
CA TYR A 68 21.07 -16.28 12.09
C TYR A 68 20.98 -14.85 11.56
N ILE A 69 21.61 -14.57 10.42
CA ILE A 69 21.47 -13.26 9.76
C ILE A 69 20.03 -13.02 9.32
N MET A 70 19.38 -14.00 8.71
CA MET A 70 17.98 -13.89 8.28
C MET A 70 17.06 -13.62 9.48
N MET A 71 17.24 -14.35 10.57
CA MET A 71 16.49 -14.15 11.82
C MET A 71 16.76 -12.77 12.42
N GLY A 72 18.02 -12.33 12.47
CA GLY A 72 18.43 -11.01 12.96
C GLY A 72 17.86 -9.86 12.12
N ALA A 73 17.84 -10.00 10.79
CA ALA A 73 17.22 -9.04 9.89
C ALA A 73 15.70 -8.96 10.12
N GLY A 74 15.04 -10.10 10.32
CA GLY A 74 13.62 -10.16 10.69
C GLY A 74 13.32 -9.40 11.99
N LEU A 75 14.08 -9.68 13.06
CA LEU A 75 13.95 -8.96 14.33
C LEU A 75 14.18 -7.45 14.18
N MET A 76 15.18 -7.04 13.40
CA MET A 76 15.48 -5.64 13.16
C MET A 76 14.33 -4.93 12.44
N ILE A 77 13.76 -5.54 11.40
CA ILE A 77 12.61 -4.99 10.66
C ILE A 77 11.39 -4.88 11.57
N LEU A 78 11.10 -5.89 12.39
CA LEU A 78 10.01 -5.86 13.36
C LEU A 78 10.20 -4.73 14.39
N PHE A 79 11.41 -4.60 14.93
CA PHE A 79 11.75 -3.54 15.90
C PHE A 79 11.56 -2.14 15.30
N ILE A 80 12.06 -1.91 14.08
CA ILE A 80 11.89 -0.65 13.36
C ILE A 80 10.41 -0.37 13.09
N SER A 81 9.66 -1.39 12.66
CA SER A 81 8.24 -1.26 12.32
C SER A 81 7.38 -0.90 13.54
N LEU A 82 7.70 -1.47 14.70
CA LEU A 82 6.94 -1.24 15.94
C LEU A 82 7.34 0.07 16.64
N LEU A 83 8.65 0.31 16.83
CA LEU A 83 9.12 1.44 17.64
C LEU A 83 9.35 2.72 16.85
N LYS A 84 9.63 2.60 15.55
CA LYS A 84 9.94 3.73 14.67
C LYS A 84 8.91 3.89 13.54
N ASN A 85 7.66 3.50 13.77
CA ASN A 85 6.59 3.57 12.77
C ASN A 85 6.45 4.96 12.11
N ASN A 86 6.45 6.05 12.90
CA ASN A 86 6.35 7.41 12.34
C ASN A 86 7.54 7.79 11.46
N TRP A 87 8.72 7.25 11.75
CA TRP A 87 9.92 7.46 10.93
C TRP A 87 9.89 6.60 9.66
N LEU A 88 9.40 5.37 9.76
CA LEU A 88 9.18 4.44 8.64
C LEU A 88 8.19 5.00 7.62
N LEU A 89 7.11 5.65 8.08
CA LEU A 89 6.08 6.22 7.20
C LEU A 89 6.53 7.43 6.37
N LYS A 90 7.69 8.03 6.68
CA LYS A 90 8.22 9.13 5.86
C LYS A 90 8.63 8.59 4.49
N PRO A 91 8.26 9.25 3.38
CA PRO A 91 8.40 8.71 2.03
C PRO A 91 9.86 8.37 1.65
N GLY A 92 10.84 9.12 2.14
CA GLY A 92 12.26 8.81 1.91
C GLY A 92 12.70 7.52 2.62
N ASN A 93 12.39 7.39 3.90
CA ASN A 93 12.79 6.24 4.71
C ASN A 93 12.06 4.97 4.28
N ASN A 94 10.76 5.06 4.01
CA ASN A 94 9.97 3.95 3.52
C ASN A 94 10.57 3.35 2.25
N LYS A 95 10.95 4.21 1.29
CA LYS A 95 11.59 3.78 0.03
C LYS A 95 12.91 3.06 0.29
N ILE A 96 13.75 3.58 1.18
CA ILE A 96 15.03 2.96 1.52
C ILE A 96 14.80 1.57 2.14
N ILE A 97 13.91 1.48 3.13
CA ILE A 97 13.65 0.20 3.83
C ILE A 97 13.06 -0.84 2.87
N ARG A 98 12.10 -0.45 2.03
CA ARG A 98 11.56 -1.38 1.02
C ARG A 98 12.60 -1.84 0.01
N ALA A 99 13.54 -0.97 -0.39
CA ALA A 99 14.62 -1.37 -1.29
C ALA A 99 15.52 -2.43 -0.63
N VAL A 100 15.82 -2.24 0.66
CA VAL A 100 16.58 -3.21 1.47
C VAL A 100 15.81 -4.53 1.61
N GLU A 101 14.52 -4.48 1.95
CA GLU A 101 13.66 -5.65 2.07
C GLU A 101 13.53 -6.40 0.75
N LEU A 102 13.37 -5.69 -0.37
CA LEU A 102 13.31 -6.28 -1.70
C LEU A 102 14.62 -6.98 -2.04
N ALA A 103 15.76 -6.35 -1.78
CA ALA A 103 17.06 -6.96 -2.00
C ALA A 103 17.25 -8.22 -1.15
N LEU A 104 16.89 -8.18 0.13
CA LEU A 104 16.94 -9.34 1.03
C LEU A 104 16.04 -10.48 0.53
N CYS A 105 14.76 -10.20 0.26
CA CYS A 105 13.82 -11.21 -0.24
C CYS A 105 14.26 -11.80 -1.58
N ALA A 106 14.77 -10.98 -2.50
CA ALA A 106 15.25 -11.45 -3.81
C ALA A 106 16.51 -12.32 -3.69
N VAL A 107 17.46 -11.95 -2.83
CA VAL A 107 18.67 -12.76 -2.57
C VAL A 107 18.30 -14.09 -1.94
N ILE A 108 17.42 -14.09 -0.92
CA ILE A 108 16.97 -15.32 -0.27
C ILE A 108 16.21 -16.21 -1.26
N ALA A 109 15.33 -15.64 -2.08
CA ALA A 109 14.60 -16.40 -3.10
C ALA A 109 15.56 -17.01 -4.14
N GLY A 110 16.53 -16.24 -4.64
CA GLY A 110 17.53 -16.72 -5.58
C GLY A 110 18.42 -17.82 -5.01
N TYR A 111 18.88 -17.67 -3.77
CA TYR A 111 19.65 -18.69 -3.06
C TYR A 111 18.81 -19.95 -2.80
N SER A 112 17.53 -19.79 -2.45
CA SER A 112 16.60 -20.90 -2.25
C SER A 112 16.33 -21.67 -3.53
N LEU A 113 16.25 -20.99 -4.68
CA LEU A 113 16.16 -21.65 -5.99
C LEU A 113 17.43 -22.45 -6.29
N TYR A 114 18.60 -21.86 -6.04
CA TYR A 114 19.89 -22.53 -6.25
C TYR A 114 20.03 -23.81 -5.41
N THR A 115 19.53 -23.80 -4.18
CA THR A 115 19.57 -24.94 -3.25
C THR A 115 18.35 -25.88 -3.36
N ASN A 116 17.43 -25.64 -4.32
CA ASN A 116 16.17 -26.38 -4.49
C ASN A 116 15.18 -26.30 -3.30
N ALA A 117 15.32 -25.30 -2.42
CA ALA A 117 14.36 -25.01 -1.36
C ALA A 117 13.11 -24.28 -1.92
N MET A 118 12.31 -24.99 -2.73
CA MET A 118 11.20 -24.41 -3.52
C MET A 118 10.15 -23.67 -2.69
N VAL A 119 9.86 -24.13 -1.47
CA VAL A 119 8.89 -23.47 -0.57
C VAL A 119 9.38 -22.09 -0.15
N LEU A 120 10.64 -21.97 0.26
CA LEU A 120 11.25 -20.69 0.63
C LEU A 120 11.37 -19.76 -0.58
N ALA A 121 11.79 -20.31 -1.73
CA ALA A 121 11.86 -19.57 -2.98
C ALA A 121 10.50 -18.95 -3.36
N GLY A 122 9.42 -19.74 -3.30
CA GLY A 122 8.07 -19.28 -3.59
C GLY A 122 7.59 -18.21 -2.62
N MET A 123 7.78 -18.43 -1.32
CA MET A 123 7.37 -17.48 -0.27
C MET A 123 8.05 -16.11 -0.43
N PHE A 124 9.39 -16.09 -0.53
CA PHE A 124 10.14 -14.83 -0.68
C PHE A 124 10.00 -14.21 -2.08
N GLY A 125 9.72 -15.02 -3.11
CA GLY A 125 9.34 -14.54 -4.44
C GLY A 125 8.04 -13.76 -4.43
N ILE A 126 6.99 -14.30 -3.79
CA ILE A 126 5.69 -13.61 -3.64
C ILE A 126 5.85 -12.32 -2.84
N LEU A 127 6.61 -12.34 -1.74
CA LEU A 127 6.90 -11.13 -0.95
C LEU A 127 7.65 -10.08 -1.79
N SER A 128 8.62 -10.48 -2.60
CA SER A 128 9.32 -9.56 -3.51
C SER A 128 8.37 -8.90 -4.50
N ILE A 129 7.44 -9.66 -5.09
CA ILE A 129 6.41 -9.13 -6.00
C ILE A 129 5.49 -8.15 -5.25
N ALA A 130 5.07 -8.48 -4.02
CA ALA A 130 4.24 -7.60 -3.20
C ALA A 130 4.95 -6.27 -2.88
N ILE A 131 6.26 -6.30 -2.60
CA ILE A 131 7.06 -5.09 -2.37
C ILE A 131 7.17 -4.26 -3.64
N ILE A 132 7.42 -4.88 -4.80
CA ILE A 132 7.48 -4.19 -6.11
C ILE A 132 6.13 -3.51 -6.41
N TYR A 133 5.02 -4.24 -6.23
CA TYR A 133 3.68 -3.68 -6.41
C TYR A 133 3.46 -2.48 -5.48
N SER A 134 3.87 -2.60 -4.22
CA SER A 134 3.76 -1.53 -3.24
C SER A 134 4.61 -0.32 -3.62
N PHE A 135 5.82 -0.51 -4.16
CA PHE A 135 6.66 0.57 -4.71
C PHE A 135 5.97 1.30 -5.87
N TYR A 136 5.41 0.54 -6.81
CA TYR A 136 4.70 1.09 -7.96
C TYR A 136 3.49 1.92 -7.50
N ALA A 137 2.66 1.35 -6.62
CA ALA A 137 1.45 1.97 -6.10
C ALA A 137 1.74 3.25 -5.29
N GLU A 138 2.87 3.29 -4.57
CA GLU A 138 3.30 4.47 -3.83
C GLU A 138 3.89 5.57 -4.72
N ASN A 139 4.65 5.22 -5.76
CA ASN A 139 5.15 6.23 -6.70
C ASN A 139 4.02 6.85 -7.53
N THR A 140 2.88 6.16 -7.69
CA THR A 140 1.68 6.77 -8.28
C THR A 140 0.96 7.78 -7.35
N ARG A 141 1.43 7.99 -6.10
CA ARG A 141 0.84 8.95 -5.14
C ARG A 141 0.96 10.42 -5.55
N GLY A 142 1.74 10.75 -6.58
CA GLY A 142 1.88 12.14 -7.05
C GLY A 142 0.56 12.79 -7.51
N GLN A 143 -0.45 11.99 -7.82
CA GLN A 143 -1.80 12.47 -8.13
C GLN A 143 -2.69 12.26 -6.90
N GLN A 144 -2.80 13.27 -6.04
CA GLN A 144 -3.87 13.27 -5.04
C GLN A 144 -5.19 13.13 -5.80
N PRO A 145 -6.07 12.19 -5.43
CA PRO A 145 -7.38 12.10 -6.06
C PRO A 145 -8.05 13.46 -5.90
N ALA A 146 -8.46 14.07 -7.01
CA ALA A 146 -9.13 15.35 -7.03
C ALA A 146 -10.49 15.20 -7.70
N VAL A 147 -11.48 15.92 -7.20
CA VAL A 147 -12.74 16.12 -7.93
C VAL A 147 -12.54 17.33 -8.82
N VAL A 148 -12.67 17.13 -10.14
CA VAL A 148 -12.49 18.20 -11.12
C VAL A 148 -13.85 18.69 -11.56
N ILE A 149 -14.15 19.95 -11.27
CA ILE A 149 -15.43 20.59 -11.56
C ILE A 149 -15.20 21.60 -12.67
N ASN A 150 -15.88 21.43 -13.79
CA ASN A 150 -15.74 22.28 -14.96
C ASN A 150 -17.09 22.49 -15.66
N GLU A 151 -17.08 23.23 -16.77
CA GLU A 151 -18.29 23.54 -17.54
C GLU A 151 -19.04 22.30 -18.04
N ASN A 152 -18.34 21.19 -18.28
CA ASN A 152 -18.95 19.95 -18.77
C ASN A 152 -19.63 19.13 -17.66
N GLY A 153 -19.28 19.37 -16.39
CA GLY A 153 -19.83 18.65 -15.25
C GLY A 153 -18.82 18.42 -14.15
N ILE A 154 -19.03 17.34 -13.40
CA ILE A 154 -18.22 16.98 -12.24
C ILE A 154 -17.55 15.64 -12.51
N ASN A 155 -16.23 15.66 -12.63
CA ASN A 155 -15.41 14.45 -12.75
C ASN A 155 -15.03 13.93 -11.37
N LEU A 156 -15.47 12.72 -11.07
CA LEU A 156 -15.19 12.04 -9.82
C LEU A 156 -13.83 11.30 -9.88
N PRO A 157 -13.19 11.09 -8.73
CA PRO A 157 -11.97 10.29 -8.65
C PRO A 157 -12.21 8.85 -9.12
N MET A 158 -11.14 8.19 -9.58
CA MET A 158 -11.21 6.85 -10.18
C MET A 158 -11.74 5.72 -9.27
N ASN A 159 -11.83 5.97 -7.96
CA ASN A 159 -12.37 5.02 -6.99
C ASN A 159 -13.92 4.94 -7.00
N VAL A 160 -14.60 5.85 -7.69
CA VAL A 160 -16.07 5.85 -7.80
C VAL A 160 -16.50 5.14 -9.08
N ARG A 161 -17.55 4.29 -8.99
CA ARG A 161 -18.08 3.54 -10.15
C ARG A 161 -18.48 4.45 -11.31
N ARG A 162 -19.06 5.62 -11.00
CA ARG A 162 -19.41 6.65 -11.96
C ARG A 162 -18.30 7.69 -11.99
N ARG A 163 -17.72 7.95 -13.16
CA ARG A 163 -16.57 8.87 -13.29
C ARG A 163 -16.97 10.31 -13.58
N HIS A 164 -18.19 10.53 -14.05
CA HIS A 164 -18.68 11.84 -14.46
C HIS A 164 -20.15 12.00 -14.08
N ILE A 165 -20.48 13.13 -13.45
CA ILE A 165 -21.84 13.56 -13.13
C ILE A 165 -22.14 14.78 -14.00
N ASN A 166 -23.24 14.73 -14.75
CA ASN A 166 -23.69 15.86 -15.54
C ASN A 166 -24.39 16.89 -14.62
N TRP A 167 -24.27 18.17 -14.95
CA TRP A 167 -25.00 19.25 -14.26
C TRP A 167 -26.51 19.01 -14.19
N ALA A 168 -27.11 18.40 -15.22
CA ALA A 168 -28.54 18.06 -15.24
C ALA A 168 -28.95 17.08 -14.13
N GLU A 169 -28.04 16.21 -13.68
CA GLU A 169 -28.30 15.22 -12.63
C GLU A 169 -27.95 15.74 -11.23
N THR A 170 -27.33 16.91 -11.16
CA THR A 170 -26.84 17.50 -9.92
C THR A 170 -27.92 18.41 -9.32
N GLU A 171 -28.25 18.16 -8.07
CA GLU A 171 -29.20 19.00 -7.32
C GLU A 171 -28.47 20.12 -6.59
N LYS A 172 -27.38 19.78 -5.89
CA LYS A 172 -26.64 20.73 -5.06
C LYS A 172 -25.18 20.34 -4.92
N VAL A 173 -24.27 21.31 -4.97
CA VAL A 173 -22.84 21.15 -4.65
C VAL A 173 -22.51 22.12 -3.53
N LEU A 174 -21.83 21.63 -2.49
CA LEU A 174 -21.42 22.42 -1.33
C LEU A 174 -19.97 22.12 -0.97
N LEU A 175 -19.19 23.17 -0.70
CA LEU A 175 -17.83 23.03 -0.18
C LEU A 175 -17.72 23.81 1.13
N ARG A 176 -17.87 23.11 2.26
CA ARG A 176 -17.87 23.73 3.60
C ARG A 176 -17.05 22.92 4.58
N HIS A 177 -16.30 23.61 5.44
CA HIS A 177 -15.51 22.98 6.51
C HIS A 177 -14.60 21.85 6.04
N GLY A 178 -13.96 22.01 4.87
CA GLY A 178 -13.08 20.97 4.29
C GLY A 178 -13.82 19.71 3.83
N THR A 179 -15.12 19.82 3.55
CA THR A 179 -15.94 18.73 3.04
C THR A 179 -16.63 19.17 1.75
N LEU A 180 -16.40 18.41 0.67
CA LEU A 180 -17.12 18.54 -0.59
C LEU A 180 -18.32 17.60 -0.56
N THR A 181 -19.51 18.15 -0.74
CA THR A 181 -20.78 17.40 -0.78
C THR A 181 -21.47 17.64 -2.11
N ILE A 182 -21.89 16.56 -2.78
CA ILE A 182 -22.57 16.58 -4.07
C ILE A 182 -23.84 15.76 -3.93
N ASN A 183 -24.99 16.44 -4.00
CA ASN A 183 -26.30 15.81 -4.00
C ASN A 183 -26.81 15.68 -5.42
N CYS A 184 -27.28 14.49 -5.80
CA CYS A 184 -27.85 14.19 -7.10
C CYS A 184 -29.37 13.98 -7.00
N LEU A 185 -30.06 14.20 -8.12
CA LEU A 185 -31.53 14.05 -8.21
C LEU A 185 -32.01 12.61 -7.97
N ASP A 186 -31.14 11.61 -8.13
CA ASP A 186 -31.46 10.20 -7.91
C ASP A 186 -31.19 9.73 -6.48
N ASN A 187 -31.29 10.65 -5.51
CA ASN A 187 -31.04 10.41 -4.08
C ASN A 187 -29.63 9.88 -3.77
N ARG A 188 -28.68 10.05 -4.69
CA ARG A 188 -27.27 9.74 -4.41
C ARG A 188 -26.60 10.96 -3.80
N LEU A 189 -25.91 10.71 -2.68
CA LEU A 189 -25.08 11.69 -2.01
C LEU A 189 -23.62 11.25 -2.12
N TYR A 190 -22.77 12.12 -2.63
CA TYR A 190 -21.33 11.93 -2.58
C TYR A 190 -20.70 12.94 -1.63
N GLN A 191 -19.82 12.47 -0.77
CA GLN A 191 -19.15 13.30 0.22
C GLN A 191 -17.68 12.91 0.34
N TRP A 192 -16.80 13.89 0.30
CA TRP A 192 -15.37 13.70 0.50
C TRP A 192 -14.78 14.77 1.41
N ILE A 193 -13.79 14.37 2.19
CA ILE A 193 -12.94 15.30 2.94
C ILE A 193 -11.89 15.83 1.96
N THR A 194 -11.69 17.15 1.94
CA THR A 194 -10.73 17.82 1.07
C THR A 194 -9.46 18.17 1.85
N THR A 195 -8.31 18.25 1.18
CA THR A 195 -7.12 18.90 1.76
C THR A 195 -7.31 20.43 1.78
N GLN A 196 -6.38 21.19 2.36
CA GLN A 196 -6.49 22.66 2.42
C GLN A 196 -6.77 23.24 1.03
N ASN A 197 -7.97 23.80 0.86
CA ASN A 197 -8.40 24.39 -0.40
C ASN A 197 -8.08 25.88 -0.40
N ASN A 198 -7.24 26.32 -1.33
CA ASN A 198 -7.06 27.74 -1.66
C ASN A 198 -8.17 28.26 -2.60
N VAL A 199 -9.22 27.47 -2.82
CA VAL A 199 -10.34 27.83 -3.68
C VAL A 199 -11.24 28.80 -2.93
N ASP A 200 -11.52 29.95 -3.54
CA ASP A 200 -12.54 30.87 -3.04
C ASP A 200 -13.92 30.19 -3.10
N THR A 201 -14.42 29.84 -1.92
CA THR A 201 -15.69 29.14 -1.75
C THR A 201 -16.86 29.91 -2.33
N THR A 202 -16.81 31.25 -2.31
CA THR A 202 -17.93 32.07 -2.81
C THR A 202 -18.02 32.01 -4.33
N THR A 203 -16.89 32.18 -5.02
CA THR A 203 -16.82 32.01 -6.48
C THR A 203 -17.15 30.59 -6.90
N PHE A 204 -16.68 29.59 -6.15
CA PHE A 204 -16.97 28.18 -6.43
C PHE A 204 -18.46 27.84 -6.29
N GLU A 205 -19.11 28.23 -5.19
CA GLU A 205 -20.54 27.98 -4.97
C GLU A 205 -21.39 28.71 -6.02
N ALA A 206 -21.07 29.97 -6.34
CA ALA A 206 -21.75 30.73 -7.40
C ALA A 206 -21.63 30.07 -8.78
N PHE A 207 -20.43 29.58 -9.13
CA PHE A 207 -20.20 28.83 -10.37
C PHE A 207 -21.09 27.58 -10.45
N CYS A 208 -21.13 26.79 -9.38
CA CYS A 208 -21.93 25.56 -9.34
C CYS A 208 -23.44 25.86 -9.42
N ILE A 209 -23.93 26.87 -8.70
CA ILE A 209 -25.35 27.26 -8.73
C ILE A 209 -25.75 27.67 -10.15
N ALA A 210 -24.97 28.52 -10.81
CA ALA A 210 -25.26 28.98 -12.16
C ALA A 210 -25.34 27.82 -13.18
N HIS A 211 -24.44 26.83 -13.07
CA HIS A 211 -24.45 25.67 -13.99
C HIS A 211 -25.60 24.71 -13.68
N ILE A 212 -25.94 24.51 -12.40
CA ILE A 212 -27.11 23.71 -11.99
C ILE A 212 -28.40 24.35 -12.51
N GLU A 213 -28.56 25.66 -12.35
CA GLU A 213 -29.73 26.42 -12.82
C GLU A 213 -29.86 26.39 -14.35
N ALA A 214 -28.75 26.57 -15.07
CA ALA A 214 -28.74 26.47 -16.53
C ALA A 214 -29.17 25.08 -17.02
N ALA A 215 -28.69 24.02 -16.35
CA ALA A 215 -29.01 22.64 -16.70
C ALA A 215 -30.42 22.18 -16.28
N GLN A 216 -31.17 23.00 -15.52
CA GLN A 216 -32.55 22.65 -15.14
C GLN A 216 -33.46 22.42 -16.35
N LYS A 217 -33.21 23.13 -17.45
CA LYS A 217 -33.99 23.03 -18.69
C LYS A 217 -33.84 21.67 -19.38
N ASP A 218 -32.68 21.05 -19.21
CA ASP A 218 -32.32 19.77 -19.84
C ASP A 218 -32.64 18.57 -18.94
N ARG A 219 -33.21 18.81 -17.75
CA ARG A 219 -33.63 17.74 -16.84
C ARG A 219 -34.75 16.96 -17.50
N LYS A 220 -34.50 15.67 -17.75
CA LYS A 220 -35.58 14.73 -18.06
C LYS A 220 -36.56 14.79 -16.91
N LYS A 221 -37.79 15.21 -17.19
CA LYS A 221 -38.89 15.18 -16.24
C LYS A 221 -39.02 13.72 -15.80
N TYR A 222 -38.61 13.43 -14.57
CA TYR A 222 -38.85 12.12 -14.00
C TYR A 222 -40.37 12.03 -13.82
N ASP A 223 -41.04 11.36 -14.76
CA ASP A 223 -42.40 10.88 -14.58
C ASP A 223 -42.32 9.80 -13.49
N TRP A 224 -42.67 10.20 -12.27
CA TRP A 224 -42.95 9.30 -11.15
C TRP A 224 -44.45 9.12 -11.02
#